data_AF-A0A496SGS5-F1
#
_entry.id   AF-A0A496SGS5-F1
#
_cell.length_a   1.000
_cell.length_b   1.000
_cell.length_c   1.000
_cell.angle_alpha   90.00
_cell.angle_beta   90.00
_cell.angle_gamma   90.00
#
_symmetry.space_group_name_H-M   'P 1'
#
loop_
_entity.id
_entity.type
_entity.pdbx_description
1 polymer ?
#
loop_
_entity_poly.entity_id
_entity_poly.type
_entity_poly.pdbx_seq_one_letter_code
_entity_poly.pdbx_strand_id
1 'polypeptide(L)'
;LLIKDCTGNLSSLMRAINGNYAIYYRKRFGGKGYVFQNRYKSILVEKGLYLKMVTAYILLNPLRAGKVKDVYKYLWSSIREYYDDVSGYINSQEEVEELFEDKESFDAFLKQWALKELPLKETRVGTFLGSQEFIAQSVALFDRRKKKGRSYRMRKEEDGFVPPERLIKDFEETHGIKIGEIDTSTMDGKRLRDELLIGLREESGLTFKQIITIEPFKGMKYSSLGQMYRRAKKKKMS
;
A
#
# COMPACT_ATOMS: atom_id res chain seq x y z
N LEU A 1 1.57 0.92 16.54
CA LEU A 1 2.20 0.40 15.31
C LEU A 1 2.64 1.60 14.49
N LEU A 2 3.90 1.61 14.10
CA LEU A 2 4.48 2.60 13.19
C LEU A 2 4.81 1.88 11.89
N ILE A 3 4.43 2.45 10.74
CA ILE A 3 4.68 1.87 9.42
C ILE A 3 5.24 2.97 8.53
N LYS A 4 6.36 2.67 7.88
CA LYS A 4 6.90 3.45 6.76
C LYS A 4 6.27 2.92 5.47
N ASP A 5 5.30 3.63 4.91
CA ASP A 5 4.68 3.26 3.63
C ASP A 5 5.50 3.81 2.45
N CYS A 6 6.29 2.93 1.83
CA CYS A 6 7.08 3.26 0.63
C CYS A 6 6.26 3.19 -0.66
N THR A 7 5.06 2.62 -0.62
CA THR A 7 4.27 2.26 -1.83
C THR A 7 3.05 3.16 -2.03
N GLY A 8 2.63 3.89 -0.99
CA GLY A 8 1.39 4.68 -0.99
C GLY A 8 0.12 3.84 -0.86
N ASN A 9 0.24 2.54 -0.57
CA ASN A 9 -0.86 1.57 -0.55
C ASN A 9 -1.21 1.08 0.87
N LEU A 10 -0.95 1.89 1.89
CA LEU A 10 -1.28 1.57 3.30
C LEU A 10 -2.72 1.05 3.47
N SER A 11 -3.69 1.60 2.73
CA SER A 11 -5.09 1.16 2.77
C SER A 11 -5.26 -0.31 2.39
N SER A 12 -4.56 -0.77 1.35
CA SER A 12 -4.61 -2.16 0.89
C SER A 12 -3.86 -3.08 1.84
N LEU A 13 -2.72 -2.64 2.38
CA LEU A 13 -1.97 -3.38 3.41
C LEU A 13 -2.84 -3.62 4.67
N MET A 14 -3.43 -2.56 5.21
CA MET A 14 -4.28 -2.65 6.41
C MET A 14 -5.54 -3.48 6.15
N ARG A 15 -6.10 -3.44 4.94
CA ARG A 15 -7.21 -4.31 4.52
C ARG A 15 -6.80 -5.78 4.58
N ALA A 16 -5.64 -6.13 4.04
CA ALA A 16 -5.14 -7.49 4.05
C ALA A 16 -4.84 -7.99 5.48
N ILE A 17 -4.12 -7.19 6.28
CA ILE A 17 -3.75 -7.54 7.66
C ILE A 17 -5.00 -7.76 8.51
N ASN A 18 -5.90 -6.77 8.55
CA ASN A 18 -7.10 -6.86 9.38
C ASN A 18 -8.04 -7.96 8.88
N GLY A 19 -8.18 -8.12 7.56
CA GLY A 19 -9.01 -9.17 6.96
C GLY A 19 -8.52 -10.57 7.34
N ASN A 20 -7.24 -10.84 7.10
CA ASN A 20 -6.63 -12.14 7.41
C ASN A 20 -6.69 -12.45 8.91
N TYR A 21 -6.39 -11.46 9.76
CA TYR A 21 -6.49 -11.64 11.20
C TYR A 21 -7.92 -11.91 11.66
N ALA A 22 -8.91 -11.20 11.11
CA ALA A 22 -10.31 -11.43 11.46
C ALA A 22 -10.75 -12.84 11.08
N ILE A 23 -10.35 -13.34 9.91
CA ILE A 23 -10.62 -14.73 9.48
C ILE A 23 -9.96 -15.72 10.44
N TYR A 24 -8.68 -15.54 10.74
CA TYR A 24 -7.93 -16.39 11.68
C TYR A 24 -8.60 -16.41 13.06
N TYR A 25 -8.91 -15.24 13.60
CA TYR A 25 -9.55 -15.08 14.91
C TYR A 25 -10.89 -15.81 14.95
N ARG A 26 -11.72 -15.66 13.92
CA ARG A 26 -13.02 -16.35 13.84
C ARG A 26 -12.86 -17.87 13.71
N LYS A 27 -11.88 -18.34 12.94
CA LYS A 27 -11.59 -19.77 12.84
C LYS A 27 -11.16 -20.36 14.19
N ARG A 28 -10.41 -19.61 15.00
CA ARG A 28 -9.86 -20.07 16.28
C ARG A 28 -10.83 -19.95 17.45
N PHE A 29 -11.58 -18.86 17.53
CA PHE A 29 -12.38 -18.50 18.70
C PHE A 29 -13.89 -18.44 18.42
N GLY A 30 -14.32 -18.59 17.17
CA GLY A 30 -15.73 -18.54 16.77
C GLY A 30 -16.36 -17.15 16.84
N GLY A 31 -17.69 -17.13 16.95
CA GLY A 31 -18.52 -15.92 17.04
C GLY A 31 -18.99 -15.34 15.71
N LYS A 32 -19.80 -14.27 15.78
CA LYS A 32 -20.40 -13.57 14.63
C LYS A 32 -20.13 -12.06 14.74
N GLY A 33 -20.20 -11.34 13.62
CA GLY A 33 -20.00 -9.89 13.55
C GLY A 33 -18.54 -9.44 13.38
N TYR A 34 -18.31 -8.14 13.40
CA TYR A 34 -17.00 -7.53 13.16
C TYR A 34 -16.00 -7.80 14.29
N VAL A 35 -14.77 -8.17 13.94
CA VAL A 35 -13.67 -8.35 14.91
C VAL A 35 -13.09 -7.00 15.33
N PHE A 36 -13.03 -6.05 14.40
CA PHE A 36 -12.56 -4.69 14.62
C PHE A 36 -13.75 -3.73 14.62
N GLN A 37 -13.82 -2.85 15.62
CA GLN A 37 -14.94 -1.91 15.77
C GLN A 37 -14.85 -0.70 14.81
N ASN A 38 -13.65 -0.27 14.45
CA ASN A 38 -13.41 0.92 13.65
C ASN A 38 -12.42 0.67 12.51
N ARG A 39 -12.42 1.56 11.52
CA ARG A 39 -11.34 1.64 10.52
C ARG A 39 -10.03 2.03 11.22
N TYR A 40 -8.90 1.64 10.64
CA TYR A 40 -7.61 2.09 11.12
C TYR A 40 -7.53 3.62 10.99
N LYS A 41 -6.87 4.25 11.95
CA LYS A 41 -6.52 5.67 11.89
C LYS A 41 -5.09 5.79 11.36
N SER A 42 -4.86 6.74 10.46
CA SER A 42 -3.52 7.09 9.96
C SER A 42 -3.19 8.51 10.38
N ILE A 43 -2.04 8.68 11.03
CA ILE A 43 -1.50 9.97 11.43
C ILE A 43 -0.25 10.20 10.58
N LEU A 44 -0.16 11.35 9.91
CA LEU A 44 1.06 11.69 9.20
C LEU A 44 2.07 12.29 10.19
N VAL A 45 3.27 11.73 10.22
CA VAL A 45 4.30 12.09 11.21
C VAL A 45 5.49 12.72 10.49
N GLU A 46 5.92 13.88 10.97
CA GLU A 46 7.17 14.51 10.55
C GLU A 46 8.38 13.73 11.08
N LYS A 47 9.47 13.67 10.30
CA LYS A 47 10.70 13.01 10.73
C LYS A 47 11.37 13.73 11.91
N GLY A 48 12.41 13.12 12.48
CA GLY A 48 13.18 13.70 13.58
C GLY A 48 12.42 13.60 14.91
N LEU A 49 12.24 14.73 15.59
CA LEU A 49 11.67 14.76 16.94
C LEU A 49 10.27 14.13 17.00
N TYR A 50 9.37 14.46 16.07
CA TYR A 50 8.00 13.92 16.07
C TYR A 50 7.96 12.40 15.85
N LEU A 51 8.93 11.87 15.11
CA LEU A 51 9.11 10.43 14.95
C LEU A 51 9.57 9.78 16.26
N LYS A 52 10.52 10.39 16.99
CA LYS A 52 10.90 9.92 18.34
C LYS A 52 9.68 9.89 19.29
N MET A 53 8.86 10.96 19.25
CA MET A 53 7.68 11.11 20.10
C MET A 53 6.65 10.00 19.85
N VAL A 54 6.33 9.71 18.58
CA VAL A 54 5.35 8.64 18.26
C VAL A 54 5.90 7.26 18.59
N THR A 55 7.19 7.01 18.37
CA THR A 55 7.84 5.75 18.74
C THR A 55 7.73 5.53 20.25
N ALA A 56 8.14 6.51 21.06
CA ALA A 56 8.02 6.45 22.51
C ALA A 56 6.57 6.24 22.96
N TYR A 57 5.62 6.98 22.38
CA TYR A 57 4.19 6.83 22.69
C TYR A 57 3.69 5.40 22.45
N ILE A 58 4.06 4.78 21.33
CA ILE A 58 3.66 3.41 21.00
C ILE A 58 4.17 2.43 22.05
N LEU A 59 5.45 2.55 22.43
CA LEU A 59 6.11 1.65 23.38
C LEU A 59 5.60 1.85 24.82
N LEU A 60 5.16 3.07 25.16
CA LEU A 60 4.61 3.40 26.48
C LEU A 60 3.11 3.10 26.62
N ASN A 61 2.40 2.77 25.53
CA ASN A 61 0.97 2.44 25.59
C ASN A 61 0.62 1.32 26.60
N PRO A 62 1.39 0.22 26.72
CA PRO A 62 1.12 -0.81 27.73
C PRO A 62 1.20 -0.29 29.16
N LEU A 63 2.15 0.60 29.45
CA LEU A 63 2.29 1.27 30.74
C LEU A 63 1.08 2.18 31.01
N ARG A 64 0.71 3.02 30.02
CA ARG A 64 -0.44 3.93 30.11
C ARG A 64 -1.77 3.21 30.28
N ALA A 65 -1.92 2.06 29.64
CA ALA A 65 -3.10 1.20 29.78
C ALA A 65 -3.11 0.40 31.09
N GLY A 66 -2.13 0.60 31.97
CA GLY A 66 -2.01 -0.11 33.25
C GLY A 66 -1.74 -1.62 33.12
N LYS A 67 -1.27 -2.08 31.95
CA LYS A 67 -1.02 -3.51 31.68
C LYS A 67 0.29 -3.99 32.29
N VAL A 68 1.27 -3.10 32.40
CA VAL A 68 2.60 -3.39 32.95
C VAL A 68 3.08 -2.20 33.78
N LYS A 69 3.97 -2.45 34.75
CA LYS A 69 4.71 -1.40 35.47
C LYS A 69 6.04 -1.04 34.80
N ASP A 70 6.48 -1.89 33.88
CA ASP A 70 7.75 -1.80 33.17
C ASP A 70 7.50 -2.20 31.71
N VAL A 71 7.83 -1.29 30.79
CA VAL A 71 7.59 -1.47 29.35
C VAL A 71 8.40 -2.63 28.77
N TYR A 72 9.57 -2.91 29.32
CA TYR A 72 10.43 -4.02 28.87
C TYR A 72 9.83 -5.40 29.18
N LYS A 73 8.85 -5.48 30.08
CA LYS A 73 8.14 -6.73 30.41
C LYS A 73 6.96 -7.02 29.48
N TYR A 74 6.63 -6.11 28.56
CA TYR A 74 5.51 -6.30 27.66
C TYR A 74 5.91 -7.09 26.41
N LEU A 75 5.58 -8.39 26.41
CA LEU A 75 5.97 -9.35 25.38
C LEU A 75 5.44 -9.04 23.96
N TRP A 76 4.39 -8.22 23.85
CA TRP A 76 3.77 -7.90 22.56
C TRP A 76 4.20 -6.52 22.04
N SER A 77 5.48 -6.21 22.18
CA SER A 77 6.11 -5.00 21.62
C SER A 77 7.52 -5.30 21.13
N SER A 78 8.00 -4.49 20.19
CA SER A 78 9.36 -4.54 19.65
C SER A 78 10.41 -3.88 20.55
N ILE A 79 10.06 -3.41 21.76
CA ILE A 79 10.99 -2.62 22.59
C ILE A 79 12.32 -3.34 22.86
N ARG A 80 12.26 -4.66 23.02
CA ARG A 80 13.43 -5.52 23.27
C ARG A 80 14.21 -5.83 22.00
N GLU A 81 13.62 -5.68 20.82
CA GLU A 81 14.27 -5.94 19.53
C GLU A 81 15.26 -4.82 19.15
N TYR A 82 15.27 -3.68 19.87
CA TYR A 82 16.07 -2.52 19.50
C TYR A 82 17.47 -2.50 20.11
N TYR A 83 17.57 -2.79 21.41
CA TYR A 83 18.82 -2.68 22.17
C TYR A 83 19.08 -3.89 23.07
N ASP A 84 18.27 -4.95 22.96
CA ASP A 84 18.62 -6.24 23.52
C ASP A 84 18.99 -7.18 22.37
N ASP A 85 19.86 -8.16 22.62
CA ASP A 85 20.25 -9.18 21.65
C ASP A 85 19.12 -10.22 21.47
N VAL A 86 17.97 -9.75 20.99
CA VAL A 86 16.75 -10.53 20.81
C VAL A 86 16.32 -10.42 19.35
N SER A 87 16.30 -11.55 18.67
CA SER A 87 15.81 -11.60 17.30
C SER A 87 14.31 -11.33 17.26
N GLY A 88 13.95 -10.33 16.46
CA GLY A 88 12.63 -9.80 16.32
C GLY A 88 11.92 -10.18 15.03
N TYR A 89 10.62 -9.90 14.97
CA TYR A 89 9.86 -9.97 13.70
C TYR A 89 9.82 -8.61 12.99
N ILE A 90 10.30 -7.54 13.63
CA ILE A 90 10.17 -6.18 13.13
C ILE A 90 11.54 -5.67 12.70
N ASN A 91 11.72 -5.47 11.39
CA ASN A 91 12.90 -4.83 10.83
C ASN A 91 12.81 -3.31 10.99
N SER A 92 13.02 -2.83 12.23
CA SER A 92 13.05 -1.38 12.54
C SER A 92 14.15 -0.99 13.51
N GLN A 93 15.09 -1.90 13.79
CA GLN A 93 16.21 -1.65 14.69
C GLN A 93 17.08 -0.52 14.16
N GLU A 94 17.49 -0.57 12.89
CA GLU A 94 18.31 0.46 12.25
C GLU A 94 17.67 1.85 12.34
N GLU A 95 16.36 1.98 12.05
CA GLU A 95 15.69 3.28 12.17
C GLU A 95 15.54 3.77 13.61
N VAL A 96 15.40 2.87 14.58
CA VAL A 96 15.33 3.26 15.99
C VAL A 96 16.71 3.67 16.50
N GLU A 97 17.76 2.96 16.11
CA GLU A 97 19.14 3.32 16.41
C GLU A 97 19.52 4.66 15.76
N GLU A 98 19.15 4.91 14.51
CA GLU A 98 19.33 6.22 13.86
C GLU A 98 18.60 7.33 14.61
N LEU A 99 17.41 7.04 15.15
CA LEU A 99 16.63 8.02 15.89
C LEU A 99 17.21 8.29 17.28
N PHE A 100 17.54 7.28 18.06
CA PHE A 100 17.86 7.44 19.48
C PHE A 100 19.36 7.34 19.80
N GLU A 101 20.18 6.98 18.81
CA GLU A 101 21.63 6.81 18.86
C GLU A 101 22.03 5.62 19.74
N ASP A 102 21.73 5.70 21.03
CA ASP A 102 22.14 4.71 22.03
C ASP A 102 21.00 4.37 23.02
N LYS A 103 21.20 3.27 23.76
CA LYS A 103 20.22 2.75 24.72
C LYS A 103 19.93 3.72 25.87
N GLU A 104 20.94 4.46 26.35
CA GLU A 104 20.76 5.40 27.46
C GLU A 104 19.89 6.58 27.03
N SER A 105 20.16 7.13 25.84
CA SER A 105 19.37 8.18 25.21
C SER A 105 17.92 7.74 24.95
N PHE A 106 17.74 6.50 24.48
CA PHE A 106 16.42 5.88 24.31
C PHE A 106 15.65 5.78 25.64
N ASP A 107 16.28 5.22 26.67
CA ASP A 107 15.70 5.06 28.01
C ASP A 107 15.36 6.40 28.67
N ALA A 108 16.26 7.37 28.56
CA ALA A 108 16.04 8.73 29.05
C ALA A 108 14.83 9.36 28.37
N PHE A 109 14.71 9.21 27.05
CA PHE A 109 13.57 9.74 26.30
C PHE A 109 12.26 9.05 26.70
N LEU A 110 12.24 7.72 26.84
CA LEU A 110 11.05 6.97 27.29
C LEU A 110 10.59 7.43 28.68
N LYS A 111 11.52 7.60 29.63
CA LYS A 111 11.22 8.12 30.98
C LYS A 111 10.64 9.52 30.92
N GLN A 112 11.24 10.40 30.11
CA GLN A 112 10.76 11.78 29.92
C GLN A 112 9.36 11.82 29.28
N TRP A 113 9.01 10.82 28.46
CA TRP A 113 7.75 10.74 27.72
C TRP A 113 6.66 9.88 28.36
N ALA A 114 6.91 9.25 29.52
CA ALA A 114 6.02 8.28 30.14
C ALA A 114 4.54 8.72 30.22
N LEU A 115 4.30 9.99 30.59
CA LEU A 115 2.97 10.54 30.82
C LEU A 115 2.56 11.64 29.82
N LYS A 116 3.33 11.86 28.75
CA LYS A 116 3.08 12.96 27.80
C LYS A 116 2.11 12.56 26.70
N GLU A 117 1.08 13.35 26.42
CA GLU A 117 0.23 13.09 25.26
C GLU A 117 0.92 13.48 23.95
N LEU A 118 0.51 12.85 22.85
CA LEU A 118 0.96 13.27 21.52
C LEU A 118 0.27 14.59 21.16
N PRO A 119 1.01 15.62 20.73
CA PRO A 119 0.43 16.88 20.25
C PRO A 119 -0.13 16.71 18.84
N LEU A 120 -1.20 15.93 18.73
CA LEU A 120 -1.91 15.69 17.49
C LEU A 120 -2.64 16.95 17.04
N LYS A 121 -2.58 17.23 15.75
CA LYS A 121 -3.30 18.33 15.12
C LYS A 121 -4.28 17.77 14.10
N GLU A 122 -5.55 17.97 14.37
CA GLU A 122 -6.61 17.61 13.43
C GLU A 122 -6.73 18.67 12.34
N THR A 123 -6.77 18.22 11.10
CA THR A 123 -6.96 19.08 9.93
C THR A 123 -8.04 18.49 9.03
N ARG A 124 -8.51 19.28 8.06
CA ARG A 124 -9.51 18.82 7.08
C ARG A 124 -9.05 17.65 6.20
N VAL A 125 -7.74 17.38 6.12
CA VAL A 125 -7.17 16.30 5.28
C VAL A 125 -6.71 15.10 6.09
N GLY A 126 -6.84 15.14 7.43
CA GLY A 126 -6.45 14.07 8.34
C GLY A 126 -5.74 14.60 9.59
N THR A 127 -5.27 13.66 10.41
CA THR A 127 -4.55 13.93 11.66
C THR A 127 -3.04 13.99 11.40
N PHE A 128 -2.37 14.97 11.99
CA PHE A 128 -0.94 15.22 11.80
C PHE A 128 -0.20 15.27 13.14
N LEU A 129 1.07 14.89 13.12
CA LEU A 129 2.03 15.08 14.18
C LEU A 129 3.28 15.74 13.59
N GLY A 130 3.41 17.05 13.80
CA GLY A 130 4.48 17.83 13.17
C GLY A 130 4.41 19.34 13.47
N SER A 131 5.42 20.03 12.97
CA SER A 131 5.57 21.47 12.94
C SER A 131 4.42 22.14 12.16
N GLN A 132 4.21 23.44 12.37
CA GLN A 132 3.16 24.14 11.61
C GLN A 132 3.51 24.19 10.11
N GLU A 133 4.80 24.34 9.82
CA GLU A 133 5.37 24.36 8.48
C GLU A 133 5.11 23.04 7.75
N PHE A 134 5.39 21.90 8.41
CA PHE A 134 5.15 20.58 7.85
C PHE A 134 3.67 20.35 7.52
N ILE A 135 2.77 20.78 8.40
CA ILE A 135 1.32 20.65 8.22
C ILE A 135 0.87 21.52 7.05
N ALA A 136 1.31 22.78 6.98
CA ALA A 136 0.96 23.68 5.90
C ALA A 136 1.42 23.13 4.54
N GLN A 137 2.65 22.64 4.45
CA GLN A 137 3.19 22.01 3.24
C GLN A 137 2.40 20.76 2.84
N SER A 138 2.07 19.90 3.81
CA SER A 138 1.31 18.67 3.55
C SER A 138 -0.11 18.94 3.06
N VAL A 139 -0.80 19.94 3.64
CA VAL A 139 -2.13 20.38 3.20
C VAL A 139 -2.08 20.96 1.78
N ALA A 140 -1.07 21.79 1.48
CA ALA A 140 -0.89 22.34 0.14
C ALA A 140 -0.63 21.25 -0.92
N LEU A 141 0.17 20.23 -0.58
CA LEU A 141 0.40 19.07 -1.43
C LEU A 141 -0.89 18.28 -1.68
N PHE A 142 -1.75 18.12 -0.67
CA PHE A 142 -3.05 17.47 -0.82
C PHE A 142 -3.95 18.24 -1.79
N ASP A 143 -4.04 19.56 -1.67
CA ASP A 143 -4.87 20.38 -2.56
C ASP A 143 -4.37 20.35 -4.01
N ARG A 144 -3.06 20.35 -4.19
CA ARG A 144 -2.44 20.20 -5.51
C ARG A 144 -2.83 18.85 -6.14
N ARG A 145 -2.85 17.75 -5.36
CA ARG A 145 -3.34 16.45 -5.84
C ARG A 145 -4.81 16.51 -6.23
N LYS A 146 -5.64 17.22 -5.45
CA LYS A 146 -7.08 17.38 -5.76
C LYS A 146 -7.34 18.19 -7.03
N LYS A 147 -6.54 19.22 -7.31
CA LYS A 147 -6.68 20.06 -8.53
C LYS A 147 -6.33 19.32 -9.83
N LYS A 148 -5.57 18.21 -9.78
CA LYS A 148 -5.11 17.47 -10.98
C LYS A 148 -5.96 16.26 -11.40
N GLY A 149 -7.15 16.04 -10.81
CA GLY A 149 -8.01 14.94 -11.24
C GLY A 149 -9.49 15.30 -11.17
N ARG A 150 -10.20 15.20 -12.30
CA ARG A 150 -11.66 15.03 -12.28
C ARG A 150 -11.94 13.83 -11.38
N SER A 151 -12.72 14.06 -10.32
CA SER A 151 -13.17 13.02 -9.40
C SER A 151 -14.07 12.04 -10.15
N TYR A 152 -13.48 10.95 -10.65
CA TYR A 152 -14.25 9.75 -10.93
C TYR A 152 -14.52 9.07 -9.59
N ARG A 153 -15.79 8.85 -9.25
CA ARG A 153 -16.22 8.08 -8.08
C ARG A 153 -15.64 6.66 -8.19
N MET A 154 -14.48 6.44 -7.57
CA MET A 154 -13.79 5.15 -7.54
C MET A 154 -14.56 4.12 -6.70
N ARG A 155 -15.04 3.06 -7.36
CA ARG A 155 -15.41 1.79 -6.72
C ARG A 155 -14.34 0.74 -7.08
N LYS A 156 -13.67 0.22 -6.06
CA LYS A 156 -13.14 -1.15 -5.91
C LYS A 156 -12.13 -1.77 -6.91
N GLU A 157 -11.65 -1.09 -7.94
CA GLU A 157 -10.70 -1.67 -8.91
C GLU A 157 -9.43 -0.81 -9.09
N GLU A 158 -8.51 -0.80 -8.12
CA GLU A 158 -7.11 -0.41 -8.36
C GLU A 158 -6.19 -1.23 -7.44
N ASP A 159 -6.02 -2.50 -7.79
CA ASP A 159 -4.77 -3.22 -7.55
C ASP A 159 -3.95 -3.03 -8.84
N GLY A 160 -2.92 -2.18 -8.85
CA GLY A 160 -1.78 -2.23 -9.80
C GLY A 160 -1.99 -2.19 -11.33
N PHE A 161 -3.22 -2.11 -11.85
CA PHE A 161 -3.49 -2.20 -13.29
C PHE A 161 -3.65 -0.81 -13.94
N VAL A 162 -3.00 -0.61 -15.09
CA VAL A 162 -3.18 0.52 -16.00
C VAL A 162 -4.59 0.44 -16.61
N PRO A 163 -5.40 1.51 -16.57
CA PRO A 163 -6.70 1.51 -17.22
C PRO A 163 -6.59 1.05 -18.69
N PRO A 164 -7.44 0.12 -19.17
CA PRO A 164 -7.34 -0.42 -20.52
C PRO A 164 -7.32 0.65 -21.61
N GLU A 165 -8.05 1.74 -21.41
CA GLU A 165 -8.10 2.87 -22.35
C GLU A 165 -6.75 3.57 -22.45
N ARG A 166 -6.03 3.68 -21.33
CA ARG A 166 -4.69 4.27 -21.30
C ARG A 166 -3.68 3.32 -21.96
N LEU A 167 -3.75 2.03 -21.66
CA LEU A 167 -2.86 1.04 -22.29
C LEU A 167 -3.05 0.99 -23.81
N ILE A 168 -4.29 0.99 -24.28
CA ILE A 168 -4.60 1.05 -25.72
C ILE A 168 -4.02 2.31 -26.33
N LYS A 169 -4.25 3.46 -25.70
CA LYS A 169 -3.72 4.73 -26.20
C LYS A 169 -2.19 4.74 -26.26
N ASP A 170 -1.52 4.31 -25.19
CA ASP A 170 -0.06 4.25 -25.12
C ASP A 170 0.49 3.26 -26.17
N PHE A 171 -0.20 2.15 -26.41
CA PHE A 171 0.13 1.17 -27.45
C PHE A 171 0.00 1.76 -28.87
N GLU A 172 -1.08 2.49 -29.15
CA GLU A 172 -1.31 3.16 -30.44
C GLU A 172 -0.26 4.25 -30.71
N GLU A 173 0.08 5.05 -29.69
CA GLU A 173 1.12 6.08 -29.78
C GLU A 173 2.51 5.48 -30.02
N THR A 174 2.83 4.37 -29.34
CA THR A 174 4.13 3.70 -29.45
C THR A 174 4.34 3.07 -30.83
N HIS A 175 3.29 2.47 -31.39
CA HIS A 175 3.37 1.73 -32.65
C HIS A 175 2.92 2.55 -33.87
N GLY A 176 2.33 3.73 -33.66
CA GLY A 176 1.82 4.60 -34.72
C GLY A 176 0.66 4.01 -35.51
N ILE A 177 -0.04 3.00 -34.97
CA ILE A 177 -1.12 2.26 -35.62
C ILE A 177 -2.29 2.12 -34.65
N LYS A 178 -3.51 2.33 -35.12
CA LYS A 178 -4.72 2.12 -34.31
C LYS A 178 -4.98 0.64 -34.10
N ILE A 179 -5.48 0.25 -32.93
CA ILE A 179 -5.73 -1.18 -32.60
C ILE A 179 -6.73 -1.84 -33.56
N GLY A 180 -7.66 -1.06 -34.13
CA GLY A 180 -8.62 -1.54 -35.13
C GLY A 180 -8.06 -1.69 -36.54
N GLU A 181 -6.87 -1.16 -36.80
CA GLU A 181 -6.18 -1.22 -38.09
C GLU A 181 -5.08 -2.29 -38.11
N ILE A 182 -4.92 -3.05 -37.01
CA ILE A 182 -3.93 -4.12 -36.92
C ILE A 182 -4.32 -5.26 -37.89
N ASP A 183 -3.56 -5.39 -38.97
CA ASP A 183 -3.73 -6.48 -39.93
C ASP A 183 -3.18 -7.81 -39.39
N THR A 184 -4.07 -8.59 -38.79
CA THR A 184 -3.74 -9.90 -38.19
C THR A 184 -3.43 -11.00 -39.22
N SER A 185 -3.48 -10.73 -40.52
CA SER A 185 -3.05 -11.67 -41.56
C SER A 185 -1.52 -11.68 -41.71
N THR A 186 -0.88 -10.53 -41.49
CA THR A 186 0.57 -10.34 -41.58
C THR A 186 1.31 -10.89 -40.37
N MET A 187 2.62 -11.14 -40.52
CA MET A 187 3.46 -11.54 -39.39
C MET A 187 3.58 -10.44 -38.32
N ASP A 188 3.72 -9.18 -38.76
CA ASP A 188 3.87 -8.04 -37.86
C ASP A 188 2.56 -7.74 -37.11
N GLY A 189 1.41 -7.78 -37.78
CA GLY A 189 0.14 -7.58 -37.10
C GLY A 189 -0.20 -8.70 -36.12
N LYS A 190 0.22 -9.95 -36.38
CA LYS A 190 0.15 -11.03 -35.38
C LYS A 190 1.02 -10.73 -34.15
N ARG A 191 2.21 -10.17 -34.35
CA ARG A 191 3.12 -9.78 -33.25
C ARG A 191 2.51 -8.65 -32.40
N LEU A 192 2.02 -7.60 -33.05
CA LEU A 192 1.36 -6.46 -32.38
C LEU A 192 0.11 -6.91 -31.61
N ARG A 193 -0.68 -7.81 -32.19
CA ARG A 193 -1.84 -8.40 -31.51
C ARG A 193 -1.44 -9.20 -30.27
N ASP A 194 -0.38 -10.00 -30.36
CA ASP A 194 0.10 -10.80 -29.23
C ASP A 194 0.63 -9.91 -28.10
N GLU A 195 1.31 -8.82 -28.44
CA GLU A 195 1.79 -7.81 -27.49
C GLU A 195 0.64 -7.08 -26.79
N LEU A 196 -0.34 -6.60 -27.57
CA LEU A 196 -1.55 -5.96 -27.06
C LEU A 196 -2.34 -6.90 -26.13
N LEU A 197 -2.44 -8.20 -26.47
CA LEU A 197 -3.12 -9.19 -25.63
C LEU A 197 -2.42 -9.37 -24.28
N ILE A 198 -1.08 -9.38 -24.26
CA ILE A 198 -0.31 -9.49 -23.03
C ILE A 198 -0.50 -8.25 -22.17
N GLY A 199 -0.39 -7.05 -22.76
CA GLY A 199 -0.63 -5.79 -22.04
C GLY A 199 -2.02 -5.73 -21.44
N LEU A 200 -3.06 -6.05 -22.23
CA LEU A 200 -4.44 -6.05 -21.72
C LEU A 200 -4.64 -7.04 -20.56
N ARG A 201 -3.96 -8.19 -20.57
CA ARG A 201 -4.07 -9.20 -19.48
C ARG A 201 -3.25 -8.88 -18.24
N GLU A 202 -1.97 -8.54 -18.40
CA GLU A 202 -1.01 -8.41 -17.31
C GLU A 202 -0.92 -6.99 -16.77
N GLU A 203 -1.10 -5.98 -17.62
CA GLU A 203 -0.96 -4.56 -17.25
C GLU A 203 -2.31 -3.89 -17.02
N SER A 204 -3.40 -4.30 -17.69
CA SER A 204 -4.75 -3.77 -17.44
C SER A 204 -5.70 -4.71 -16.68
N GLY A 205 -5.30 -5.96 -16.44
CA GLY A 205 -6.05 -6.92 -15.63
C GLY A 205 -7.35 -7.41 -16.26
N LEU A 206 -7.63 -7.06 -17.52
CA LEU A 206 -8.89 -7.42 -18.19
C LEU A 206 -9.04 -8.93 -18.29
N THR A 207 -10.25 -9.43 -18.06
CA THR A 207 -10.59 -10.83 -18.31
C THR A 207 -10.67 -11.11 -19.81
N PHE A 208 -10.47 -12.36 -20.22
CA PHE A 208 -10.67 -12.77 -21.62
C PHE A 208 -12.09 -12.46 -22.14
N LYS A 209 -13.10 -12.43 -21.27
CA LYS A 209 -14.46 -12.02 -21.64
C LYS A 209 -14.54 -10.56 -22.06
N GLN A 210 -13.78 -9.69 -21.40
CA GLN A 210 -13.70 -8.27 -21.73
C GLN A 210 -12.81 -8.03 -22.95
N ILE A 211 -11.72 -8.78 -23.11
CA ILE A 211 -10.82 -8.60 -24.26
C ILE A 211 -11.49 -8.95 -25.59
N ILE A 212 -12.39 -9.94 -25.63
CA ILE A 212 -13.14 -10.31 -26.85
C ILE A 212 -14.05 -9.18 -27.35
N THR A 213 -14.32 -8.14 -26.56
CA THR A 213 -15.11 -6.98 -27.04
C THR A 213 -14.24 -5.90 -27.68
N ILE A 214 -12.91 -6.05 -27.67
CA ILE A 214 -11.92 -5.05 -28.11
C ILE A 214 -11.29 -5.52 -29.42
N GLU A 215 -11.08 -4.61 -30.37
CA GLU A 215 -10.32 -4.91 -31.60
C GLU A 215 -8.83 -5.12 -31.29
N PRO A 216 -8.13 -6.03 -31.97
CA PRO A 216 -8.58 -6.89 -33.07
C PRO A 216 -9.11 -8.26 -32.60
N PHE A 217 -9.50 -8.40 -31.33
CA PHE A 217 -9.95 -9.68 -30.73
C PHE A 217 -11.45 -9.94 -30.89
N LYS A 218 -12.17 -8.97 -31.46
CA LYS A 218 -13.62 -9.01 -31.61
C LYS A 218 -14.06 -10.21 -32.45
N GLY A 219 -14.98 -11.01 -31.90
CA GLY A 219 -15.51 -12.19 -32.58
C GLY A 219 -14.66 -13.46 -32.47
N MET A 220 -13.51 -13.44 -31.77
CA MET A 220 -12.74 -14.67 -31.52
C MET A 220 -13.41 -15.59 -30.49
N LYS A 221 -13.17 -16.89 -30.62
CA LYS A 221 -13.56 -17.87 -29.59
C LYS A 221 -12.74 -17.67 -28.32
N TYR A 222 -13.42 -17.68 -27.16
CA TYR A 222 -12.78 -17.59 -25.84
C TYR A 222 -11.64 -18.59 -25.65
N SER A 223 -11.83 -19.84 -26.09
CA SER A 223 -10.81 -20.89 -26.02
C SER A 223 -9.57 -20.61 -26.86
N SER A 224 -9.72 -19.90 -27.99
CA SER A 224 -8.63 -19.50 -28.87
C SER A 224 -7.76 -18.42 -28.22
N LEU A 225 -8.38 -17.43 -27.57
CA LEU A 225 -7.70 -16.32 -26.91
C LEU A 225 -6.76 -16.80 -25.79
N GLY A 226 -7.21 -17.77 -24.98
CA GLY A 226 -6.39 -18.37 -23.92
C GLY A 226 -5.21 -19.20 -24.44
N GLN A 227 -5.37 -19.88 -25.58
CA GLN A 227 -4.24 -20.57 -26.23
C GLN A 227 -3.24 -19.59 -26.83
N MET A 228 -3.73 -18.52 -27.45
CA MET A 228 -2.90 -17.47 -28.05
C MET A 228 -2.06 -16.75 -26.99
N TYR A 229 -2.68 -16.33 -25.88
CA TYR A 229 -1.96 -15.71 -24.76
C TYR A 229 -0.80 -16.59 -24.24
N ARG A 230 -1.02 -17.90 -24.08
CA ARG A 230 0.04 -18.82 -23.62
C ARG A 230 1.21 -18.93 -24.61
N ARG A 231 0.92 -18.93 -25.92
CA ARG A 231 1.94 -18.96 -26.98
C ARG A 231 2.73 -17.65 -27.03
N ALA A 232 2.03 -16.52 -26.98
CA ALA A 232 2.62 -15.18 -26.97
C ALA A 232 3.55 -14.98 -25.76
N LYS A 233 3.09 -15.38 -24.55
CA LYS A 233 3.89 -15.29 -23.32
C LYS A 233 5.16 -16.12 -23.39
N LYS A 234 5.07 -17.37 -23.91
CA LYS A 234 6.24 -18.23 -24.10
C LYS A 234 7.25 -17.62 -25.08
N LYS A 235 6.78 -16.93 -26.13
CA LYS A 235 7.63 -16.25 -27.11
C LYS A 235 8.32 -14.99 -26.56
N LYS A 236 7.67 -14.25 -25.64
CA LYS A 236 8.25 -13.05 -25.00
C LYS A 236 9.33 -13.39 -23.95
N MET A 237 9.31 -14.60 -23.39
CA MET A 237 10.27 -15.08 -22.37
C MET A 237 11.47 -15.83 -22.95
N SER A 238 11.51 -16.04 -24.26
CA SER A 238 12.58 -16.73 -24.99
C SER A 238 13.36 -15.76 -25.85
#